data_AF-A0A536KBW8-F1
#
_entry.id   AF-A0A536KBW8-F1
#
_cell.length_a   1.000
_cell.length_b   1.000
_cell.length_c   1.000
_cell.angle_alpha   90.00
_cell.angle_beta   90.00
_cell.angle_gamma   90.00
#
_symmetry.space_group_name_H-M   'P 1'
#
loop_
_entity.id
_entity.type
_entity.pdbx_description
1 polymer ?
#
loop_
_entity_poly.entity_id
_entity_poly.type
_entity_poly.pdbx_seq_one_letter_code
_entity_poly.pdbx_strand_id
1 'polypeptide(L)'
;MGEGQGGGYPISVAAGPITDTCKEVVDGLVRRTVPRETLVDARGPWILTREGLADALARVAAREQGITDMLSLCEAAAVRVRIVPTK
;
A
#
# COMPACT_ATOMS: atom_id res chain seq x y z
N MET A 1 20.38 3.74 -27.09
CA MET A 1 18.93 3.56 -26.96
C MET A 1 18.73 2.27 -26.17
N GLY A 2 18.64 2.39 -24.84
CA GLY A 2 18.52 1.24 -23.94
C GLY A 2 17.13 1.26 -23.33
N GLU A 3 16.22 0.50 -23.91
CA GLU A 3 14.90 0.24 -23.34
C GLU A 3 15.10 -0.60 -22.08
N GLY A 4 15.05 0.07 -20.91
CA GLY A 4 14.91 -0.60 -19.63
C GLY A 4 13.55 -1.27 -19.60
N GLN A 5 13.55 -2.59 -19.84
CA GLN A 5 12.36 -3.43 -19.82
C GLN A 5 11.55 -3.16 -18.55
N GLY A 6 10.36 -2.59 -18.75
CA GLY A 6 9.39 -2.23 -17.72
C GLY A 6 8.73 -3.45 -17.09
N GLY A 7 9.51 -4.22 -16.33
CA GLY A 7 9.01 -5.16 -15.31
C GLY A 7 8.89 -4.50 -13.94
N GLY A 8 8.71 -3.18 -13.90
CA GLY A 8 8.57 -2.42 -12.67
C GLY A 8 7.15 -2.54 -12.11
N TYR A 9 7.04 -2.62 -10.79
CA TYR A 9 5.74 -2.46 -10.15
C TYR A 9 5.27 -1.01 -10.34
N PRO A 10 4.05 -0.77 -10.85
CA PRO A 10 3.56 0.58 -11.16
C PRO A 10 3.44 1.47 -9.92
N ILE A 11 3.29 0.85 -8.75
CA ILE A 11 3.21 1.50 -7.45
C ILE A 11 4.16 0.79 -6.48
N SER A 12 5.01 1.56 -5.82
CA SER A 12 5.93 1.10 -4.78
C SER A 12 5.87 2.02 -3.57
N VAL A 13 6.13 1.48 -2.38
CA VAL A 13 6.20 2.26 -1.14
C VAL A 13 7.44 1.86 -0.34
N ALA A 14 8.14 2.85 0.20
CA ALA A 14 9.15 2.62 1.21
C ALA A 14 8.47 2.28 2.54
N ALA A 15 8.76 1.12 3.12
CA ALA A 15 8.14 0.68 4.36
C ALA A 15 9.12 -0.12 5.24
N GLY A 16 8.95 0.02 6.55
CA GLY A 16 9.68 -0.72 7.58
C GLY A 16 8.82 -1.81 8.23
N PRO A 17 9.43 -2.86 8.80
CA PRO A 17 8.68 -3.91 9.51
C PRO A 17 8.08 -3.37 10.80
N ILE A 18 6.96 -3.93 11.24
CA ILE A 18 6.41 -3.63 12.57
C ILE A 18 7.21 -4.35 13.65
N THR A 19 7.76 -3.60 14.59
CA THR A 19 8.62 -4.14 15.66
C THR A 19 7.85 -4.55 16.91
N ASP A 20 6.73 -3.90 17.20
CA ASP A 20 5.93 -4.18 18.38
C ASP A 20 4.87 -5.25 18.12
N THR A 21 4.30 -5.80 19.19
CA THR A 21 3.19 -6.76 19.06
C THR A 21 1.90 -6.03 18.71
N CYS A 22 1.31 -6.33 17.55
CA CYS A 22 0.04 -5.76 17.14
C CYS A 22 -1.15 -6.49 17.79
N LYS A 23 -2.15 -5.73 18.24
CA LYS A 23 -3.40 -6.24 18.82
C LYS A 23 -4.59 -5.72 18.02
N GLU A 24 -5.55 -6.60 17.73
CA GLU A 24 -6.88 -6.19 17.29
C GLU A 24 -7.70 -5.85 18.54
N VAL A 25 -8.24 -4.63 18.60
CA VAL A 25 -9.02 -4.13 19.74
C VAL A 25 -10.43 -3.82 19.28
N VAL A 26 -11.42 -4.32 20.01
CA VAL A 26 -12.86 -4.09 19.77
C VAL A 26 -13.49 -3.66 21.09
N ASP A 27 -14.24 -2.56 21.09
CA ASP A 27 -14.89 -2.00 22.28
C ASP A 27 -13.94 -1.81 23.48
N GLY A 28 -12.70 -1.42 23.21
CA GLY A 28 -11.67 -1.20 24.22
C GLY A 28 -11.01 -2.48 24.77
N LEU A 29 -11.38 -3.66 24.27
CA LEU A 29 -10.82 -4.95 24.70
C LEU A 29 -9.94 -5.58 23.61
N VAL A 30 -8.81 -6.16 24.03
CA VAL A 30 -7.94 -6.91 23.12
C VAL A 30 -8.63 -8.20 22.70
N ARG A 31 -8.98 -8.31 21.42
CA ARG A 31 -9.63 -9.49 20.83
C ARG A 31 -8.62 -10.57 20.47
N ARG A 32 -7.51 -10.21 19.82
CA ARG A 32 -6.42 -11.14 19.46
C ARG A 32 -5.11 -10.42 19.17
N THR A 33 -4.03 -11.18 19.14
CA THR A 33 -2.74 -10.76 18.59
C THR A 33 -2.75 -10.90 17.08
N VAL A 34 -2.27 -9.88 16.35
CA VAL A 34 -2.09 -9.92 14.89
C VAL A 34 -0.65 -10.34 14.56
N PRO A 35 -0.42 -11.28 13.63
CA PRO A 35 0.92 -11.69 13.20
C PRO A 35 1.71 -10.52 12.59
N ARG A 36 2.61 -9.91 13.36
CA ARG A 36 3.36 -8.70 12.96
C ARG A 36 4.32 -8.93 11.80
N GLU A 37 4.78 -10.15 11.62
CA GLU A 37 5.64 -10.60 10.52
C GLU A 37 4.97 -10.47 9.13
N THR A 38 3.66 -10.24 9.11
CA THR A 38 2.88 -9.99 7.89
C THR A 38 2.62 -8.49 7.64
N LEU A 39 3.11 -7.62 8.53
CA LEU A 39 2.78 -6.19 8.55
C LEU A 39 4.00 -5.30 8.33
N VAL A 40 3.77 -4.17 7.67
CA VAL A 40 4.74 -3.09 7.48
C VAL A 40 4.09 -1.74 7.74
N ASP A 41 4.93 -0.75 8.08
CA ASP A 41 4.53 0.64 8.21
C ASP A 41 4.69 1.37 6.87
N ALA A 42 3.59 1.56 6.15
CA ALA A 42 3.55 2.08 4.78
C ALA A 42 3.22 3.59 4.69
N ARG A 43 3.87 4.43 5.51
CA ARG A 43 3.67 5.89 5.50
C ARG A 43 4.28 6.62 4.29
N GLY A 44 5.19 5.98 3.55
CA GLY A 44 5.87 6.55 2.40
C GLY A 44 7.36 6.84 2.65
N PRO A 45 8.10 7.34 1.65
CA PRO A 45 7.62 7.85 0.35
C PRO A 45 7.01 6.79 -0.59
N TRP A 46 6.11 7.24 -1.46
CA TRP A 46 5.47 6.45 -2.52
C TRP A 46 6.07 6.79 -3.88
N ILE A 47 6.35 5.78 -4.70
CA ILE A 47 6.88 5.91 -6.05
C ILE A 47 5.87 5.31 -7.02
N LEU A 48 5.50 6.10 -8.03
CA LEU A 48 4.39 5.81 -8.92
C LEU A 48 4.83 6.06 -10.35
N THR A 49 4.50 5.16 -11.27
CA THR A 49 4.48 5.53 -12.69
C THR A 49 3.23 6.35 -12.97
N ARG A 50 3.31 7.24 -13.96
CA ARG A 50 2.17 8.07 -14.36
C ARG A 50 1.01 7.19 -14.83
N GLU A 51 1.33 6.18 -15.62
CA GLU A 51 0.39 5.22 -16.21
C GLU A 51 -0.25 4.37 -15.11
N GLY A 52 0.54 3.92 -14.13
CA GLY A 52 0.06 3.14 -13.00
C GLY A 52 -0.93 3.88 -12.13
N LEU A 53 -0.68 5.17 -11.89
CA LEU A 53 -1.61 6.03 -11.14
C LEU A 53 -2.89 6.29 -11.94
N ALA A 54 -2.78 6.59 -13.23
CA ALA A 54 -3.93 6.81 -14.09
C ALA A 54 -4.85 5.57 -14.15
N ASP A 55 -4.26 4.38 -14.30
CA ASP A 55 -4.99 3.11 -14.30
C ASP A 55 -5.68 2.83 -12.96
N ALA A 56 -5.02 3.13 -11.83
CA ALA A 56 -5.60 2.96 -10.50
C ALA A 56 -6.81 3.89 -10.30
N LEU A 57 -6.68 5.16 -10.68
CA LEU A 57 -7.76 6.14 -10.60
C LEU A 57 -8.95 5.76 -11.49
N ALA A 58 -8.69 5.32 -12.73
CA ALA A 58 -9.72 4.88 -13.66
C ALA A 58 -10.57 3.73 -13.10
N ARG A 59 -9.97 2.80 -12.33
CA ARG A 59 -10.67 1.67 -11.69
C ARG A 59 -11.61 2.11 -10.58
N VAL A 60 -11.35 3.24 -9.93
CA VAL A 60 -12.11 3.72 -8.76
C VAL A 60 -12.97 4.95 -9.06
N ALA A 61 -13.01 5.43 -10.31
CA ALA A 61 -13.69 6.67 -10.70
C ALA A 61 -15.17 6.79 -10.26
N ALA A 62 -15.88 5.66 -10.13
CA ALA A 62 -17.28 5.64 -9.65
C ALA A 62 -17.41 5.55 -8.11
N ARG A 63 -16.30 5.48 -7.37
CA ARG A 63 -16.21 5.18 -5.92
C ARG A 63 -15.21 6.10 -5.19
N GLU A 64 -14.90 7.25 -5.76
CA GLU A 64 -13.84 8.15 -5.28
C GLU A 64 -14.09 8.70 -3.87
N GLN A 65 -15.35 8.77 -3.42
CA GLN A 65 -15.77 9.38 -2.15
C GLN A 65 -15.18 8.71 -0.90
N GLY A 66 -14.62 7.50 -1.01
CA GLY A 66 -13.95 6.79 0.09
C GLY A 66 -12.43 6.78 0.03
N ILE A 67 -11.81 7.46 -0.94
CA ILE A 67 -10.36 7.40 -1.17
C ILE A 67 -9.70 8.62 -0.53
N THR A 68 -9.02 8.41 0.60
CA THR A 68 -8.41 9.50 1.41
C THR A 68 -6.89 9.51 1.36
N ASP A 69 -6.27 8.41 0.93
CA ASP A 69 -4.83 8.23 0.91
C ASP A 69 -4.42 7.18 -0.14
N MET A 70 -3.11 6.95 -0.27
CA MET A 70 -2.58 5.98 -1.23
C MET A 70 -2.95 4.53 -0.89
N LEU A 71 -3.13 4.19 0.38
CA LEU A 71 -3.48 2.82 0.79
C LEU A 71 -4.92 2.51 0.36
N SER A 72 -5.86 3.39 0.70
CA SER A 72 -7.26 3.29 0.30
C SER A 72 -7.42 3.27 -1.23
N LEU A 73 -6.63 4.07 -1.97
CA LEU A 73 -6.60 3.99 -3.43
C LEU A 73 -6.15 2.61 -3.92
N CYS A 74 -5.01 2.11 -3.43
CA CYS A 74 -4.46 0.83 -3.88
C CYS A 74 -5.37 -0.36 -3.52
N GLU A 75 -5.99 -0.32 -2.35
CA GLU A 75 -6.95 -1.32 -1.90
C GLU A 75 -8.22 -1.31 -2.79
N ALA A 76 -8.83 -0.14 -2.97
CA ALA A 76 -10.05 -0.01 -3.79
C ALA A 76 -9.81 -0.34 -5.27
N ALA A 77 -8.64 0.00 -5.80
CA ALA A 77 -8.23 -0.32 -7.18
C ALA A 77 -7.72 -1.76 -7.35
N ALA A 78 -7.58 -2.52 -6.25
CA ALA A 78 -6.98 -3.86 -6.21
C ALA A 78 -5.58 -3.91 -6.87
N VAL A 79 -4.75 -2.89 -6.65
CA VAL A 79 -3.41 -2.77 -7.22
C VAL A 79 -2.40 -3.45 -6.32
N ARG A 80 -1.51 -4.26 -6.91
CA ARG A 80 -0.35 -4.80 -6.18
C ARG A 80 0.69 -3.70 -5.96
N VAL A 81 0.99 -3.43 -4.70
CA VAL A 81 2.02 -2.48 -4.28
C VAL A 81 3.31 -3.23 -3.98
N ARG A 82 4.44 -2.75 -4.51
CA ARG A 82 5.76 -3.26 -4.12
C ARG A 82 6.23 -2.61 -2.83
N ILE A 83 6.63 -3.44 -1.87
CA ILE A 83 7.33 -2.96 -0.69
C ILE A 83 8.82 -2.80 -1.01
N VAL A 84 9.33 -1.61 -0.74
CA VAL A 84 10.76 -1.28 -0.78
C VAL A 84 11.23 -1.15 0.67
N PRO A 85 12.11 -2.02 1.16
CA PRO A 85 12.54 -1.97 2.56
C PRO A 85 13.25 -0.65 2.90
N THR A 86 12.85 -0.01 3.98
CA THR A 86 13.66 1.03 4.64
C THR A 86 14.69 0.38 5.55
N LYS A 87 15.88 0.99 5.67
CA LYS A 87 16.91 0.56 6.64
C LYS A 87 16.47 0.82 8.07
#